data_AF-A0A7I8V4I2-F1
#
_entry.id   AF-A0A7I8V4I2-F1
#
_cell.length_a   1.000
_cell.length_b   1.000
_cell.length_c   1.000
_cell.angle_alpha   90.00
_cell.angle_beta   90.00
_cell.angle_gamma   90.00
#
_symmetry.space_group_name_H-M   'P 1'
#
loop_
_entity.id
_entity.type
_entity.pdbx_description
1 polymer ?
#
loop_
_entity_poly.entity_id
_entity_poly.type
_entity_poly.pdbx_seq_one_letter_code
_entity_poly.pdbx_strand_id
1 'polypeptide(L)'
;MATMPDNVETPPTSSFEVLEKADQIQRHNMNSSFNEMTKVDLLKAHKRILNMNQRYQTSLKTLNKQLDEAFKCIKSLKSAKESCEEREMEYCQETKVTLQKKDCEIEKLKDTIRELKIKNKTSEQRAITLEEQTTLLMDQLKETRLEEACSEDIATHSLNKELLTVKHTNNAIERQLEEERYAKAKLENYNQEIIEKNDNLKQQVERLRKELDLKLKENEQLLFDVNTVNQEYRNLRIVVKRFEEERKNIQDHLKEQKEKYRNSHQFHNTEKVEASDTDMLKNALLAERLKSGTLFERLQSMEREVEKLTSASSCLQEIKQDNSDLIIDIEKLKNQVEKQTNEIENLQKELNESKQKERAANEEVRTVQQLRKQEYVPIPSIEYEEKIKALEVNERRVEHENFILNKKYLELKDDIDERMIEIKQLKEEKDSQTSKYIAMKEMARECKKTNEQLTKELNSLRYSTSEIEAHKIQLDLYKNDYEQQKRLSSELREEKDRFEKHYVDTKAKLDKLLDRIKQQTDSSGDINSVVRHHGSSIRVPMQEAPILPPRPRSTEQIYKCPICSLAFETMRALELHADNCMDYLPSDSIAQEQKFCCPVCQSNQENLDKLQAHVVNCGDFSNI
;
A
#
# COMPACT_ATOMS: atom_id res chain seq x y z
N MET A 1 54.68 58.97 -62.09
CA MET A 1 55.76 58.35 -61.29
C MET A 1 55.22 57.00 -60.84
N ALA A 2 55.53 55.93 -61.59
CA ALA A 2 56.66 55.02 -61.34
C ALA A 2 56.34 54.14 -60.11
N THR A 3 56.24 52.81 -60.15
CA THR A 3 56.96 51.79 -60.94
C THR A 3 56.09 50.53 -61.09
N MET A 4 56.11 49.92 -62.28
CA MET A 4 55.65 48.54 -62.52
C MET A 4 56.79 47.58 -62.17
N PRO A 5 56.56 46.45 -61.48
CA PRO A 5 57.50 45.35 -61.47
C PRO A 5 57.25 44.43 -62.66
N ASP A 6 58.25 44.31 -63.52
CA ASP A 6 58.39 43.23 -64.48
C ASP A 6 58.50 41.89 -63.73
N ASN A 7 57.46 41.08 -63.78
CA ASN A 7 57.56 39.65 -63.56
C ASN A 7 56.96 38.96 -64.79
N VAL A 8 57.83 38.75 -65.78
CA VAL A 8 57.59 37.86 -66.91
C VAL A 8 57.66 36.44 -66.36
N GLU A 9 56.53 35.92 -65.87
CA GLU A 9 56.37 34.48 -65.70
C GLU A 9 56.31 33.85 -67.10
N THR A 10 57.32 33.03 -67.38
CA THR A 10 57.38 32.17 -68.56
C THR A 10 56.12 31.28 -68.60
N PRO A 11 55.48 31.13 -69.77
CA PRO A 11 54.31 30.27 -69.89
C PRO A 11 54.71 28.82 -69.60
N PRO A 12 53.94 28.08 -68.79
CA PRO A 12 54.22 26.68 -68.52
C PRO A 12 54.19 25.91 -69.85
N THR A 13 55.34 25.36 -70.25
CA THR A 13 55.57 24.70 -71.54
C THR A 13 54.95 23.30 -71.63
N SER A 14 54.09 22.94 -70.68
CA SER A 14 53.40 21.67 -70.64
C SER A 14 52.05 21.85 -69.95
N SER A 15 50.96 21.48 -70.64
CA SER A 15 49.61 21.46 -70.06
C SER A 15 49.50 20.60 -68.79
N PHE A 16 50.49 19.74 -68.54
CA PHE A 16 50.57 18.87 -67.39
C PHE A 16 50.90 19.62 -66.08
N GLU A 17 51.78 20.62 -66.10
CA GLU A 17 52.16 21.37 -64.89
C GLU A 17 51.04 22.31 -64.39
N VAL A 18 50.21 22.81 -65.31
CA VAL A 18 49.03 23.62 -64.96
C VAL A 18 47.94 22.77 -64.32
N LEU A 19 47.73 21.55 -64.85
CA LEU A 19 46.80 20.58 -64.28
C LEU A 19 47.27 20.06 -62.92
N GLU A 20 48.57 19.81 -62.74
CA GLU A 20 49.11 19.34 -61.46
C GLU A 20 49.05 20.41 -60.36
N LYS A 21 49.34 21.68 -60.69
CA LYS A 21 49.15 22.79 -59.75
C LYS A 21 47.68 23.06 -59.43
N ALA A 22 46.78 22.97 -60.41
CA ALA A 22 45.34 23.12 -60.18
C ALA A 22 44.81 21.99 -59.27
N ASP A 23 45.25 20.76 -59.49
CA ASP A 23 44.84 19.60 -58.69
C ASP A 23 45.46 19.65 -57.27
N GLN A 24 46.69 20.13 -57.11
CA GLN A 24 47.28 20.38 -55.77
C GLN A 24 46.52 21.46 -55.00
N ILE A 25 46.15 22.58 -55.64
CA ILE A 25 45.37 23.64 -55.00
C ILE A 25 43.95 23.15 -54.64
N GLN A 26 43.33 22.37 -55.51
CA GLN A 26 42.00 21.81 -55.28
C GLN A 26 42.01 20.77 -54.14
N ARG A 27 43.03 19.90 -54.08
CA ARG A 27 43.22 18.95 -52.96
C ARG A 27 43.52 19.66 -51.64
N HIS A 28 44.32 20.73 -51.66
CA HIS A 28 44.63 21.51 -50.45
C HIS A 28 43.40 22.27 -49.92
N ASN A 29 42.57 22.83 -50.82
CA ASN A 29 41.32 23.50 -50.44
C ASN A 29 40.24 22.52 -49.94
N MET A 30 40.13 21.33 -50.56
CA MET A 30 39.21 20.29 -50.11
C MET A 30 39.61 19.72 -48.75
N ASN A 31 40.90 19.46 -48.51
CA ASN A 31 41.37 18.96 -47.21
C ASN A 31 41.28 20.01 -46.08
N SER A 32 41.46 21.30 -46.39
CA SER A 32 41.28 22.39 -45.42
C SER A 32 39.80 22.60 -45.07
N SER A 33 38.91 22.64 -46.08
CA SER A 33 37.47 22.80 -45.89
C SER A 33 36.84 21.59 -45.17
N PHE A 34 37.28 20.37 -45.49
CA PHE A 34 36.76 19.15 -44.86
C PHE A 34 37.22 19.01 -43.40
N ASN A 35 38.45 19.42 -43.07
CA ASN A 35 38.93 19.41 -41.68
C ASN A 35 38.28 20.50 -40.81
N GLU A 36 37.95 21.66 -41.35
CA GLU A 36 37.24 22.69 -40.58
C GLU A 36 35.76 22.36 -40.40
N MET A 37 35.10 21.84 -41.43
CA MET A 37 33.67 21.48 -41.36
C MET A 37 33.44 20.31 -40.39
N THR A 38 34.30 19.29 -40.42
CA THR A 38 34.23 18.17 -39.46
C THR A 38 34.53 18.60 -38.02
N LYS A 39 35.46 19.53 -37.80
CA LYS A 39 35.78 20.06 -36.47
C LYS A 39 34.63 20.89 -35.88
N VAL A 40 33.98 21.72 -36.70
CA VAL A 40 32.81 22.51 -36.28
C VAL A 40 31.62 21.60 -35.94
N ASP A 41 31.39 20.56 -36.74
CA ASP A 41 30.29 19.62 -36.50
C ASP A 41 30.56 18.70 -35.31
N LEU A 42 31.83 18.29 -35.08
CA LEU A 42 32.25 17.60 -33.86
C LEU A 42 32.07 18.47 -32.61
N LEU A 43 32.42 19.75 -32.68
CA LEU A 43 32.20 20.68 -31.56
C LEU A 43 30.72 20.92 -31.29
N LYS A 44 29.88 21.01 -32.33
CA LYS A 44 28.41 21.08 -32.17
C LYS A 44 27.84 19.80 -31.56
N ALA A 45 28.30 18.63 -32.00
CA ALA A 45 27.90 17.34 -31.44
C ALA A 45 28.32 17.23 -29.97
N HIS A 46 29.56 17.60 -29.63
CA HIS A 46 30.07 17.61 -28.27
C HIS A 46 29.26 18.56 -27.37
N LYS A 47 28.94 19.77 -27.86
CA LYS A 47 28.08 20.73 -27.14
C LYS A 47 26.66 20.19 -26.92
N ARG A 48 26.09 19.46 -27.88
CA ARG A 48 24.78 18.80 -27.72
C ARG A 48 24.83 17.70 -26.66
N ILE A 49 25.89 16.90 -26.63
CA ILE A 49 26.09 15.84 -25.63
C ILE A 49 26.26 16.45 -24.23
N LEU A 50 27.04 17.52 -24.08
CA LEU A 50 27.19 18.23 -22.81
C LEU A 50 25.85 18.79 -22.32
N ASN A 51 25.06 19.42 -23.20
CA ASN A 51 23.73 19.91 -22.86
C ASN A 51 22.77 18.78 -22.45
N MET A 52 22.82 17.63 -23.13
CA MET A 52 22.04 16.45 -22.76
C MET A 52 22.44 15.92 -21.38
N ASN A 53 23.74 15.77 -21.12
CA ASN A 53 24.24 15.33 -19.81
C ASN A 53 23.84 16.30 -18.70
N GLN A 54 23.87 17.61 -18.97
CA GLN A 54 23.43 18.61 -18.00
C GLN A 54 21.92 18.50 -17.71
N ARG A 55 21.08 18.30 -18.74
CA ARG A 55 19.64 18.04 -18.54
C ARG A 55 19.39 16.74 -17.77
N TYR A 56 20.18 15.71 -18.02
CA TYR A 56 20.08 14.43 -17.32
C TYR A 56 20.44 14.57 -15.84
N GLN A 57 21.52 15.31 -15.53
CA GLN A 57 21.88 15.62 -14.15
C GLN A 57 20.83 16.46 -13.42
N THR A 58 20.24 17.45 -14.09
CA THR A 58 19.13 18.22 -13.50
C THR A 58 17.92 17.33 -13.24
N SER A 59 17.58 16.42 -14.16
CA SER A 59 16.47 15.47 -13.99
C SER A 59 16.72 14.51 -12.84
N LEU A 60 17.94 13.99 -12.69
CA LEU A 60 18.35 13.16 -11.55
C LEU A 60 18.24 13.91 -10.22
N LYS A 61 18.65 15.19 -10.16
CA LYS A 61 18.50 16.01 -8.96
C LYS A 61 17.04 16.22 -8.59
N THR A 62 16.17 16.47 -9.57
CA THR A 62 14.73 16.60 -9.34
C THR A 62 14.13 15.28 -8.84
N LEU A 63 14.50 14.15 -9.43
CA LEU A 63 14.03 12.83 -9.02
C LEU A 63 14.45 12.49 -7.58
N ASN A 64 15.71 12.77 -7.23
CA ASN A 64 16.20 12.56 -5.85
C ASN A 64 15.45 13.45 -4.85
N LYS A 65 15.17 14.71 -5.20
CA LYS A 65 14.36 15.60 -4.36
C LYS A 65 12.93 15.07 -4.16
N GLN A 66 12.29 14.58 -5.22
CA GLN A 66 10.96 13.96 -5.14
C GLN A 66 10.98 12.69 -4.29
N LEU A 67 12.05 11.90 -4.37
CA LEU A 67 12.24 10.70 -3.55
C LEU A 67 12.39 11.05 -2.06
N ASP A 68 13.17 12.08 -1.73
CA ASP A 68 13.32 12.58 -0.36
C ASP A 68 12.00 13.12 0.21
N GLU A 69 11.21 13.83 -0.60
CA GLU A 69 9.87 14.30 -0.23
C GLU A 69 8.90 13.13 -0.01
N ALA A 70 8.96 12.09 -0.84
CA ALA A 70 8.18 10.88 -0.66
C ALA A 70 8.57 10.14 0.64
N PHE A 71 9.86 10.03 0.95
CA PHE A 71 10.32 9.44 2.22
C PHE A 71 9.87 10.24 3.44
N LYS A 72 9.88 11.58 3.37
CA LYS A 72 9.31 12.44 4.44
C LYS A 72 7.81 12.18 4.61
N CYS A 73 7.06 12.09 3.52
CA CYS A 73 5.63 11.78 3.53
C CYS A 73 5.35 10.41 4.18
N ILE A 74 6.09 9.36 3.79
CA ILE A 74 5.98 8.02 4.38
C ILE A 74 6.26 8.06 5.89
N LYS A 75 7.28 8.81 6.33
CA LYS A 75 7.61 8.95 7.75
C LYS A 75 6.48 9.64 8.52
N SER A 76 5.92 10.72 7.98
CA SER A 76 4.77 11.42 8.57
C SER A 76 3.53 10.52 8.65
N LEU A 77 3.23 9.75 7.60
CA LEU A 77 2.12 8.78 7.60
C LEU A 77 2.31 7.68 8.65
N LYS A 78 3.56 7.20 8.84
CA LYS A 78 3.86 6.21 9.86
C LYS A 78 3.61 6.76 11.27
N SER A 79 4.07 7.97 11.56
CA SER A 79 3.80 8.63 12.86
C SER A 79 2.32 8.95 13.07
N ALA A 80 1.59 9.33 12.02
CA ALA A 80 0.15 9.55 12.09
C ALA A 80 -0.61 8.24 12.39
N LYS A 81 -0.17 7.13 11.78
CA LYS A 81 -0.72 5.79 12.05
C LYS A 81 -0.49 5.38 13.51
N GLU A 82 0.74 5.52 14.01
CA GLU A 82 1.09 5.22 15.42
C GLU A 82 0.23 6.05 16.39
N SER A 83 0.06 7.35 16.12
CA SER A 83 -0.83 8.22 16.93
C SER A 83 -2.32 7.83 16.85
N CYS A 84 -2.76 7.30 15.71
CA CYS A 84 -4.14 6.81 15.54
C CYS A 84 -4.36 5.52 16.34
N GLU A 85 -3.42 4.59 16.29
CA GLU A 85 -3.45 3.33 17.06
C GLU A 85 -3.43 3.59 18.58
N GLU A 86 -2.64 4.57 19.05
CA GLU A 86 -2.66 5.01 20.46
C GLU A 86 -4.02 5.57 20.88
N ARG A 87 -4.62 6.45 20.07
CA ARG A 87 -5.95 7.02 20.34
C ARG A 87 -7.06 5.98 20.30
N GLU A 88 -6.99 5.01 19.39
CA GLU A 88 -7.95 3.90 19.35
C GLU A 88 -7.87 3.03 20.61
N MET A 89 -6.67 2.78 21.13
CA MET A 89 -6.49 2.06 22.40
C MET A 89 -7.05 2.84 23.59
N GLU A 90 -6.80 4.15 23.65
CA GLU A 90 -7.31 5.03 24.70
C GLU A 90 -8.85 5.09 24.68
N TYR A 91 -9.45 5.27 23.51
CA TYR A 91 -10.90 5.22 23.32
C TYR A 91 -11.51 3.86 23.72
N CYS A 92 -10.85 2.75 23.38
CA CYS A 92 -11.28 1.42 23.80
C CYS A 92 -11.23 1.24 25.33
N GLN A 93 -10.22 1.82 26.00
CA GLN A 93 -10.11 1.81 27.45
C GLN A 93 -11.20 2.66 28.12
N GLU A 94 -11.44 3.88 27.63
CA GLU A 94 -12.51 4.76 28.14
C GLU A 94 -13.90 4.12 27.96
N THR A 95 -14.15 3.53 26.79
CA THR A 95 -15.42 2.82 26.52
C THR A 95 -15.60 1.64 27.47
N LYS A 96 -14.54 0.89 27.75
CA LYS A 96 -14.57 -0.23 28.71
C LYS A 96 -14.88 0.23 30.13
N VAL A 97 -14.25 1.32 30.59
CA VAL A 97 -14.53 1.91 31.92
C VAL A 97 -15.97 2.41 32.00
N THR A 98 -16.47 3.04 30.94
CA THR A 98 -17.85 3.55 30.86
C THR A 98 -18.86 2.42 30.90
N LEU A 99 -18.62 1.33 30.16
CA LEU A 99 -19.48 0.13 30.20
C LEU A 99 -19.48 -0.51 31.59
N GLN A 100 -18.32 -0.63 32.25
CA GLN A 100 -18.26 -1.15 33.63
C GLN A 100 -19.05 -0.28 34.62
N LYS A 101 -19.01 1.06 34.46
CA LYS A 101 -19.79 1.98 35.27
C LYS A 101 -21.30 1.81 35.02
N LYS A 102 -21.71 1.60 33.77
CA LYS A 102 -23.10 1.33 33.40
C LYS A 102 -23.60 -0.01 33.92
N ASP A 103 -22.79 -1.06 33.89
CA ASP A 103 -23.13 -2.35 34.49
C ASP A 103 -23.34 -2.24 36.01
N CYS A 104 -22.51 -1.44 36.69
CA CYS A 104 -22.69 -1.12 38.12
C CYS A 104 -23.99 -0.35 38.39
N GLU A 105 -24.34 0.64 37.55
CA GLU A 105 -25.60 1.38 37.65
C GLU A 105 -26.82 0.46 37.42
N ILE A 106 -26.73 -0.46 36.46
CA ILE A 106 -27.79 -1.44 36.16
C ILE A 106 -28.02 -2.36 37.37
N GLU A 107 -26.96 -2.86 38.02
CA GLU A 107 -27.13 -3.69 39.22
C GLU A 107 -27.78 -2.92 40.38
N LYS A 108 -27.38 -1.65 40.61
CA LYS A 108 -28.06 -0.80 41.61
C LYS A 108 -29.54 -0.60 41.30
N LEU A 109 -29.90 -0.42 40.02
CA LEU A 109 -31.30 -0.30 39.60
C LEU A 109 -32.06 -1.62 39.81
N LYS A 110 -31.45 -2.77 39.54
CA LYS A 110 -32.05 -4.08 39.81
C LYS A 110 -32.31 -4.28 41.30
N ASP A 111 -31.38 -3.89 42.17
CA ASP A 111 -31.57 -3.95 43.63
C ASP A 111 -32.72 -3.04 44.07
N THR A 112 -32.78 -1.81 43.53
CA THR A 112 -33.88 -0.86 43.80
C THR A 112 -35.24 -1.44 43.36
N ILE A 113 -35.30 -2.08 42.19
CA ILE A 113 -36.51 -2.75 41.70
C ILE A 113 -36.91 -3.91 42.62
N ARG A 114 -35.94 -4.68 43.15
CA ARG A 114 -36.24 -5.75 44.13
C ARG A 114 -36.83 -5.17 45.41
N GLU A 115 -36.27 -4.08 45.94
CA GLU A 115 -36.82 -3.40 47.11
C GLU A 115 -38.24 -2.86 46.87
N LEU A 116 -38.48 -2.24 45.72
CA LEU A 116 -39.82 -1.74 45.35
C LEU A 116 -40.84 -2.87 45.21
N LYS A 117 -40.44 -4.03 44.65
CA LYS A 117 -41.32 -5.22 44.60
C LYS A 117 -41.67 -5.74 45.99
N ILE A 118 -40.72 -5.72 46.93
CA ILE A 118 -40.98 -6.11 48.33
C ILE A 118 -41.97 -5.12 48.97
N LYS A 119 -41.73 -3.81 48.81
CA LYS A 119 -42.62 -2.78 49.33
C LYS A 119 -44.03 -2.88 48.74
N ASN A 120 -44.16 -3.15 47.44
CA ASN A 120 -45.45 -3.32 46.76
C ASN A 120 -46.23 -4.54 47.29
N LYS A 121 -45.56 -5.68 47.49
CA LYS A 121 -46.19 -6.85 48.14
C LYS A 121 -46.68 -6.51 49.55
N THR A 122 -45.92 -5.70 50.28
CA THR A 122 -46.28 -5.29 51.65
C THR A 122 -47.47 -4.33 51.65
N SER A 123 -47.59 -3.43 50.66
CA SER A 123 -48.76 -2.57 50.51
C SER A 123 -49.99 -3.31 50.02
N GLU A 124 -49.85 -4.29 49.12
CA GLU A 124 -50.94 -5.18 48.70
C GLU A 124 -51.48 -5.96 49.91
N GLN A 125 -50.59 -6.51 50.74
CA GLN A 125 -51.02 -7.18 51.99
C GLN A 125 -51.76 -6.25 52.94
N ARG A 126 -51.31 -5.00 53.11
CA ARG A 126 -52.01 -3.99 53.92
C ARG A 126 -53.38 -3.60 53.34
N ALA A 127 -53.49 -3.51 52.01
CA ALA A 127 -54.73 -3.20 51.34
C ALA A 127 -55.77 -4.31 51.58
N ILE A 128 -55.36 -5.58 51.49
CA ILE A 128 -56.22 -6.73 51.82
C ILE A 128 -56.68 -6.66 53.28
N THR A 129 -55.77 -6.34 54.22
CA THR A 129 -56.15 -6.23 55.65
C THR A 129 -57.13 -5.09 55.90
N LEU A 130 -56.98 -3.97 55.20
CA LEU A 130 -57.91 -2.83 55.28
C LEU A 130 -59.27 -3.17 54.66
N GLU A 131 -59.29 -3.90 53.55
CA GLU A 131 -60.51 -4.36 52.89
C GLU A 131 -61.30 -5.33 53.77
N GLU A 132 -60.61 -6.24 54.48
CA GLU A 132 -61.17 -7.13 55.51
C GLU A 132 -61.70 -6.35 56.72
N GLN A 133 -60.99 -5.30 57.17
CA GLN A 133 -61.48 -4.44 58.26
C GLN A 133 -62.70 -3.61 57.84
N THR A 134 -62.76 -3.18 56.59
CA THR A 134 -63.87 -2.37 56.06
C THR A 134 -65.13 -3.22 55.88
N THR A 135 -64.99 -4.48 55.43
CA THR A 135 -66.11 -5.43 55.40
C THR A 135 -66.63 -5.73 56.80
N LEU A 136 -65.75 -5.94 57.78
CA LEU A 136 -66.15 -6.15 59.18
C LEU A 136 -66.91 -4.95 59.77
N LEU A 137 -66.45 -3.72 59.50
CA LEU A 137 -67.13 -2.49 59.93
C LEU A 137 -68.48 -2.28 59.23
N MET A 138 -68.58 -2.62 57.94
CA MET A 138 -69.84 -2.56 57.19
C MET A 138 -70.87 -3.58 57.70
N ASP A 139 -70.43 -4.74 58.16
CA ASP A 139 -71.30 -5.74 58.78
C ASP A 139 -71.76 -5.29 60.18
N GLN A 140 -70.90 -4.65 60.97
CA GLN A 140 -71.26 -4.01 62.26
C GLN A 140 -72.23 -2.81 62.08
N LEU A 141 -72.08 -2.05 60.99
CA LEU A 141 -72.98 -0.94 60.64
C LEU A 141 -74.35 -1.41 60.14
N LYS A 142 -74.43 -2.59 59.52
CA LYS A 142 -75.72 -3.23 59.19
C LYS A 142 -76.44 -3.73 60.44
N GLU A 143 -75.72 -4.14 61.47
CA GLU A 143 -76.30 -4.59 62.75
C GLU A 143 -76.84 -3.41 63.59
N THR A 144 -76.27 -2.21 63.44
CA THR A 144 -76.68 -1.00 64.18
C THR A 144 -77.76 -0.16 63.50
N ARG A 145 -78.12 -0.43 62.23
CA ARG A 145 -79.18 0.31 61.51
C ARG A 145 -80.60 -0.26 61.66
N LEU A 146 -80.82 -1.19 62.60
CA LEU A 146 -82.15 -1.71 62.94
C LEU A 146 -82.86 -0.98 64.08
N GLU A 147 -82.21 0.01 64.70
CA GLU A 147 -82.83 0.84 65.74
C GLU A 147 -82.56 2.31 65.41
N GLU A 148 -83.53 2.97 64.76
CA GLU A 148 -83.91 4.37 65.00
C GLU A 148 -84.82 4.85 63.86
N ALA A 149 -86.12 4.83 64.14
CA ALA A 149 -87.13 5.56 63.40
C ALA A 149 -87.82 6.52 64.38
N CYS A 150 -87.73 7.83 64.11
CA CYS A 150 -88.82 8.81 64.24
C CYS A 150 -88.29 10.25 64.20
N SER A 151 -88.62 11.00 63.14
CA SER A 151 -89.25 12.34 63.22
C SER A 151 -89.26 12.98 61.82
N GLU A 152 -90.47 13.18 61.30
CA GLU A 152 -90.73 13.33 59.85
C GLU A 152 -90.67 14.78 59.33
N ASP A 153 -90.41 15.78 60.19
CA ASP A 153 -90.45 17.20 59.79
C ASP A 153 -89.07 17.89 59.66
N ILE A 154 -87.97 17.23 60.05
CA ILE A 154 -86.59 17.68 59.74
C ILE A 154 -86.12 17.11 58.38
N ALA A 155 -86.72 16.01 57.95
CA ALA A 155 -86.35 15.25 56.76
C ALA A 155 -86.50 16.05 55.46
N THR A 156 -87.51 16.92 55.33
CA THR A 156 -87.75 17.69 54.09
C THR A 156 -86.79 18.86 53.90
N HIS A 157 -86.27 19.46 54.99
CA HIS A 157 -85.26 20.51 54.88
C HIS A 157 -83.85 19.91 54.69
N SER A 158 -83.57 18.75 55.31
CA SER A 158 -82.37 17.96 55.03
C SER A 158 -82.35 17.47 53.59
N LEU A 159 -83.46 16.93 53.08
CA LEU A 159 -83.56 16.44 51.70
C LEU A 159 -83.31 17.56 50.69
N ASN A 160 -83.88 18.75 50.90
CA ASN A 160 -83.68 19.86 49.97
C ASN A 160 -82.25 20.39 49.98
N LYS A 161 -81.59 20.39 51.15
CA LYS A 161 -80.18 20.73 51.26
C LYS A 161 -79.32 19.68 50.57
N GLU A 162 -79.56 18.39 50.83
CA GLU A 162 -78.90 17.26 50.17
C GLU A 162 -79.11 17.27 48.65
N LEU A 163 -80.31 17.59 48.18
CA LEU A 163 -80.62 17.72 46.75
C LEU A 163 -79.82 18.87 46.10
N LEU A 164 -79.64 19.99 46.81
CA LEU A 164 -78.80 21.10 46.37
C LEU A 164 -77.31 20.72 46.36
N THR A 165 -76.83 19.99 47.36
CA THR A 165 -75.45 19.47 47.37
C THR A 165 -75.23 18.50 46.22
N VAL A 166 -76.16 17.57 46.00
CA VAL A 166 -76.13 16.62 44.88
C VAL A 166 -76.14 17.36 43.54
N LYS A 167 -76.92 18.43 43.40
CA LYS A 167 -76.93 19.24 42.17
C LYS A 167 -75.61 19.97 41.95
N HIS A 168 -74.99 20.49 43.01
CA HIS A 168 -73.67 21.12 42.92
C HIS A 168 -72.56 20.12 42.62
N THR A 169 -72.59 18.93 43.21
CA THR A 169 -71.63 17.86 42.88
C THR A 169 -71.83 17.36 41.47
N ASN A 170 -73.07 17.21 40.99
CA ASN A 170 -73.34 16.83 39.60
C ASN A 170 -72.76 17.85 38.61
N ASN A 171 -72.97 19.16 38.86
CA ASN A 171 -72.39 20.22 38.03
C ASN A 171 -70.84 20.25 38.10
N ALA A 172 -70.25 19.87 39.22
CA ALA A 172 -68.79 19.77 39.36
C ALA A 172 -68.24 18.56 38.58
N ILE A 173 -68.92 17.41 38.65
CA ILE A 173 -68.61 16.21 37.88
C ILE A 173 -68.74 16.48 36.38
N GLU A 174 -69.78 17.18 35.94
CA GLU A 174 -69.95 17.57 34.53
C GLU A 174 -68.82 18.46 34.03
N ARG A 175 -68.35 19.43 34.84
CA ARG A 175 -67.17 20.23 34.47
C ARG A 175 -65.89 19.40 34.40
N GLN A 176 -65.68 18.48 35.35
CA GLN A 176 -64.52 17.59 35.32
C GLN A 176 -64.54 16.68 34.09
N LEU A 177 -65.69 16.12 33.74
CA LEU A 177 -65.85 15.34 32.50
C LEU A 177 -65.56 16.17 31.24
N GLU A 178 -65.95 17.43 31.22
CA GLU A 178 -65.66 18.34 30.10
C GLU A 178 -64.15 18.67 30.02
N GLU A 179 -63.49 18.91 31.16
CA GLU A 179 -62.04 19.11 31.24
C GLU A 179 -61.26 17.86 30.81
N GLU A 180 -61.71 16.66 31.20
CA GLU A 180 -61.13 15.39 30.77
C GLU A 180 -61.30 15.16 29.27
N ARG A 181 -62.48 15.47 28.71
CA ARG A 181 -62.71 15.41 27.25
C ARG A 181 -61.79 16.36 26.50
N TYR A 182 -61.61 17.57 27.00
CA TYR A 182 -60.69 18.55 26.40
C TYR A 182 -59.23 18.08 26.48
N ALA A 183 -58.79 17.57 27.64
CA ALA A 183 -57.44 17.03 27.81
C ALA A 183 -57.20 15.82 26.89
N LYS A 184 -58.18 14.92 26.76
CA LYS A 184 -58.12 13.78 25.85
C LYS A 184 -58.01 14.21 24.38
N ALA A 185 -58.81 15.17 23.94
CA ALA A 185 -58.72 15.71 22.59
C ALA A 185 -57.35 16.37 22.30
N LYS A 186 -56.76 17.03 23.30
CA LYS A 186 -55.42 17.62 23.18
C LYS A 186 -54.33 16.55 23.07
N LEU A 187 -54.43 15.48 23.85
CA LEU A 187 -53.53 14.32 23.76
C LEU A 187 -53.65 13.60 22.41
N GLU A 188 -54.86 13.42 21.89
CA GLU A 188 -55.07 12.85 20.55
C GLU A 188 -54.40 13.71 19.47
N ASN A 189 -54.49 15.04 19.55
CA ASN A 189 -53.75 15.94 18.63
C ASN A 189 -52.23 15.81 18.76
N TYR A 190 -51.68 15.76 19.97
CA TYR A 190 -50.24 15.56 20.16
C TYR A 190 -49.76 14.22 19.60
N ASN A 191 -50.52 13.14 19.84
CA ASN A 191 -50.22 11.83 19.28
C ASN A 191 -50.25 11.86 17.74
N GLN A 192 -51.20 12.57 17.15
CA GLN A 192 -51.27 12.75 15.70
C GLN A 192 -50.02 13.50 15.17
N GLU A 193 -49.60 14.59 15.82
CA GLU A 193 -48.37 15.32 15.45
C GLU A 193 -47.11 14.47 15.58
N ILE A 194 -47.02 13.62 16.60
CA ILE A 194 -45.89 12.69 16.79
C ILE A 194 -45.87 11.64 15.69
N ILE A 195 -47.03 11.09 15.31
CA ILE A 195 -47.15 10.13 14.20
C ILE A 195 -46.69 10.78 12.89
N GLU A 196 -47.15 11.99 12.59
CA GLU A 196 -46.75 12.74 11.38
C GLU A 196 -45.25 13.05 11.36
N LYS A 197 -44.66 13.46 12.49
CA LYS A 197 -43.20 13.68 12.60
C LYS A 197 -42.42 12.39 12.39
N ASN A 198 -42.87 11.27 12.99
CA ASN A 198 -42.23 9.98 12.81
C ASN A 198 -42.31 9.48 11.37
N ASP A 199 -43.43 9.67 10.68
CA ASP A 199 -43.56 9.29 9.28
C ASP A 199 -42.68 10.17 8.37
N ASN A 200 -42.57 11.48 8.66
CA ASN A 200 -41.62 12.36 7.97
C ASN A 200 -40.16 11.95 8.18
N LEU A 201 -39.78 11.59 9.41
CA LEU A 201 -38.44 11.09 9.71
C LEU A 201 -38.15 9.76 9.01
N LYS A 202 -39.11 8.82 8.99
CA LYS A 202 -38.99 7.56 8.23
C LYS A 202 -38.76 7.83 6.74
N GLN A 203 -39.52 8.75 6.14
CA GLN A 203 -39.33 9.14 4.74
C GLN A 203 -37.98 9.81 4.49
N GLN A 204 -37.45 10.58 5.45
CA GLN A 204 -36.12 11.17 5.34
C GLN A 204 -35.01 10.11 5.41
N VAL A 205 -35.10 9.17 6.36
CA VAL A 205 -34.17 8.04 6.47
C VAL A 205 -34.18 7.19 5.20
N GLU A 206 -35.36 6.91 4.64
CA GLU A 206 -35.49 6.15 3.38
C GLU A 206 -34.86 6.88 2.18
N ARG A 207 -34.99 8.22 2.12
CA ARG A 207 -34.30 9.03 1.09
C ARG A 207 -32.78 8.96 1.23
N LEU A 208 -32.26 9.12 2.44
CA LEU A 208 -30.82 9.04 2.71
C LEU A 208 -30.26 7.65 2.43
N ARG A 209 -31.01 6.58 2.71
CA ARG A 209 -30.63 5.20 2.34
C ARG A 209 -30.48 5.04 0.83
N LYS A 210 -31.44 5.54 0.04
CA LYS A 210 -31.38 5.48 -1.43
C LYS A 210 -30.20 6.29 -1.98
N GLU A 211 -29.91 7.45 -1.40
CA GLU A 211 -28.76 8.27 -1.77
C GLU A 211 -27.43 7.57 -1.45
N LEU A 212 -27.32 6.93 -0.27
CA LEU A 212 -26.16 6.13 0.10
C LEU A 212 -25.95 4.94 -0.86
N ASP A 213 -27.01 4.22 -1.22
CA ASP A 213 -26.94 3.11 -2.17
C ASP A 213 -26.48 3.58 -3.57
N LEU A 214 -26.95 4.76 -4.01
CA LEU A 214 -26.46 5.37 -5.26
C LEU A 214 -24.97 5.70 -5.18
N LYS A 215 -24.51 6.29 -4.07
CA LYS A 215 -23.10 6.62 -3.85
C LYS A 215 -22.21 5.38 -3.77
N LEU A 216 -22.70 4.30 -3.19
CA LEU A 216 -21.99 3.01 -3.19
C LEU A 216 -21.83 2.45 -4.59
N LYS A 217 -22.88 2.50 -5.43
CA LYS A 217 -22.79 2.10 -6.84
C LYS A 217 -21.83 2.97 -7.65
N GLU A 218 -21.81 4.28 -7.41
CA GLU A 218 -20.83 5.20 -8.01
C GLU A 218 -19.40 4.81 -7.61
N ASN A 219 -19.16 4.49 -6.33
CA ASN A 219 -17.84 4.03 -5.85
C ASN A 219 -17.43 2.68 -6.45
N GLU A 220 -18.35 1.73 -6.59
CA GLU A 220 -18.08 0.45 -7.26
C GLU A 220 -17.69 0.66 -8.73
N GLN A 221 -18.36 1.58 -9.43
CA GLN A 221 -18.02 1.94 -10.80
C GLN A 221 -16.63 2.60 -10.88
N LEU A 222 -16.34 3.56 -10.01
CA LEU A 222 -15.01 4.19 -9.96
C LEU A 222 -13.90 3.17 -9.66
N LEU A 223 -14.14 2.21 -8.78
CA LEU A 223 -13.19 1.13 -8.50
C LEU A 223 -12.93 0.28 -9.74
N PHE A 224 -13.98 -0.04 -10.50
CA PHE A 224 -13.87 -0.75 -11.78
C PHE A 224 -13.05 0.05 -12.81
N ASP A 225 -13.30 1.35 -12.93
CA ASP A 225 -12.58 2.23 -13.86
C ASP A 225 -11.09 2.35 -13.47
N VAL A 226 -10.78 2.51 -12.18
CA VAL A 226 -9.40 2.54 -11.66
C VAL A 226 -8.67 1.23 -11.95
N ASN A 227 -9.34 0.08 -11.78
CA ASN A 227 -8.75 -1.22 -12.12
C ASN A 227 -8.46 -1.35 -13.61
N THR A 228 -9.35 -0.85 -14.46
CA THR A 228 -9.16 -0.81 -15.91
C THR A 228 -7.95 0.05 -16.28
N VAL A 229 -7.86 1.27 -15.75
CA VAL A 229 -6.70 2.17 -15.97
C VAL A 229 -5.40 1.55 -15.47
N ASN A 230 -5.41 0.88 -14.31
CA ASN A 230 -4.23 0.18 -13.79
C ASN A 230 -3.78 -0.96 -14.70
N GLN A 231 -4.73 -1.68 -15.30
CA GLN A 231 -4.42 -2.74 -16.25
C GLN A 231 -3.83 -2.17 -17.55
N GLU A 232 -4.38 -1.08 -18.07
CA GLU A 232 -3.81 -0.35 -19.21
C GLU A 232 -2.40 0.17 -18.92
N TYR A 233 -2.18 0.71 -17.72
CA TYR A 233 -0.84 1.15 -17.28
C TYR A 233 0.16 -0.01 -17.23
N ARG A 234 -0.24 -1.19 -16.74
CA ARG A 234 0.61 -2.39 -16.76
C ARG A 234 0.95 -2.80 -18.19
N ASN A 235 -0.02 -2.77 -19.11
CA ASN A 235 0.19 -3.09 -20.52
C ASN A 235 1.16 -2.09 -21.16
N LEU A 236 0.99 -0.79 -20.93
CA LEU A 236 1.89 0.25 -21.42
C LEU A 236 3.30 0.07 -20.87
N ARG A 237 3.45 -0.29 -19.59
CA ARG A 237 4.76 -0.57 -18.99
C ARG A 237 5.49 -1.73 -19.69
N ILE A 238 4.76 -2.76 -20.11
CA ILE A 238 5.31 -3.87 -20.90
C ILE A 238 5.77 -3.37 -22.27
N VAL A 239 4.98 -2.53 -22.94
CA VAL A 239 5.34 -1.94 -24.24
C VAL A 239 6.59 -1.06 -24.13
N VAL A 240 6.67 -0.19 -23.11
CA VAL A 240 7.85 0.64 -22.86
C VAL A 240 9.10 -0.22 -22.65
N LYS A 241 9.01 -1.30 -21.85
CA LYS A 241 10.14 -2.24 -21.66
C LYS A 241 10.60 -2.87 -22.98
N ARG A 242 9.68 -3.28 -23.86
CA ARG A 242 10.05 -3.80 -25.19
C ARG A 242 10.76 -2.75 -26.03
N PHE A 243 10.27 -1.50 -26.01
CA PHE A 243 10.94 -0.42 -26.73
C PHE A 243 12.33 -0.09 -26.17
N GLU A 244 12.53 -0.17 -24.86
CA GLU A 244 13.84 -0.01 -24.25
C GLU A 244 14.81 -1.13 -24.68
N GLU A 245 14.34 -2.38 -24.74
CA GLU A 245 15.10 -3.52 -25.24
C GLU A 245 15.44 -3.39 -26.73
N GLU A 246 14.48 -3.01 -27.56
CA GLU A 246 14.72 -2.76 -28.99
C GLU A 246 15.71 -1.60 -29.20
N ARG A 247 15.60 -0.52 -28.41
CA ARG A 247 16.56 0.59 -28.45
C ARG A 247 17.96 0.12 -28.08
N LYS A 248 18.09 -0.71 -27.04
CA LYS A 248 19.37 -1.31 -26.64
C LYS A 248 19.93 -2.17 -27.78
N ASN A 249 19.12 -3.04 -28.38
CA ASN A 249 19.52 -3.87 -29.52
C ASN A 249 20.00 -3.04 -30.72
N ILE A 250 19.29 -1.95 -31.06
CA ILE A 250 19.70 -1.03 -32.13
C ILE A 250 21.03 -0.34 -31.79
N GLN A 251 21.20 0.12 -30.54
CA GLN A 251 22.46 0.73 -30.10
C GLN A 251 23.64 -0.25 -30.16
N ASP A 252 23.44 -1.49 -29.74
CA ASP A 252 24.47 -2.53 -29.79
C ASP A 252 24.80 -2.91 -31.24
N HIS A 253 23.80 -2.99 -32.13
CA HIS A 253 24.03 -3.21 -33.55
C HIS A 253 24.76 -2.02 -34.22
N LEU A 254 24.46 -0.79 -33.83
CA LEU A 254 25.20 0.40 -34.29
C LEU A 254 26.64 0.42 -33.79
N LYS A 255 26.90 -0.01 -32.55
CA LYS A 255 28.26 -0.20 -32.04
C LYS A 255 29.01 -1.24 -32.87
N GLU A 256 28.40 -2.39 -33.12
CA GLU A 256 28.97 -3.47 -33.94
C GLU A 256 29.27 -3.00 -35.38
N GLN A 257 28.35 -2.25 -36.00
CA GLN A 257 28.56 -1.64 -37.32
C GLN A 257 29.73 -0.65 -37.33
N LYS A 258 29.84 0.21 -36.30
CA LYS A 258 30.96 1.15 -36.15
C LYS A 258 32.29 0.42 -35.95
N GLU A 259 32.30 -0.67 -35.19
CA GLU A 259 33.46 -1.54 -35.00
C GLU A 259 33.91 -2.14 -36.33
N LYS A 260 32.97 -2.74 -37.08
CA LYS A 260 33.21 -3.30 -38.42
C LYS A 260 33.74 -2.25 -39.38
N TYR A 261 33.16 -1.05 -39.37
CA TYR A 261 33.61 0.06 -40.21
C TYR A 261 35.03 0.49 -39.84
N ARG A 262 35.36 0.65 -38.55
CA ARG A 262 36.74 0.96 -38.12
C ARG A 262 37.73 -0.11 -38.57
N ASN A 263 37.38 -1.38 -38.41
CA ASN A 263 38.23 -2.50 -38.82
C ASN A 263 38.41 -2.52 -40.34
N SER A 264 37.34 -2.34 -41.12
CA SER A 264 37.41 -2.24 -42.59
C SER A 264 38.23 -1.05 -43.06
N HIS A 265 38.15 0.09 -42.37
CA HIS A 265 38.92 1.29 -42.71
C HIS A 265 40.40 1.15 -42.35
N GLN A 266 40.73 0.39 -41.29
CA GLN A 266 42.10 -0.04 -40.99
C GLN A 266 42.66 -0.95 -42.09
N PHE A 267 41.85 -1.87 -42.63
CA PHE A 267 42.22 -2.74 -43.75
C PHE A 267 42.36 -2.00 -45.09
N HIS A 268 41.50 -1.01 -45.40
CA HIS A 268 41.63 -0.22 -46.62
C HIS A 268 42.77 0.81 -46.59
N ASN A 269 43.24 1.23 -45.41
CA ASN A 269 44.47 2.03 -45.34
C ASN A 269 45.74 1.22 -45.67
N THR A 270 45.67 -0.11 -45.71
CA THR A 270 46.76 -1.00 -46.15
C THR A 270 46.68 -1.42 -47.63
N GLU A 271 45.57 -1.17 -48.32
CA GLU A 271 45.35 -1.55 -49.72
C GLU A 271 44.84 -0.34 -50.52
N LYS A 272 45.76 0.43 -51.09
CA LYS A 272 45.45 1.19 -52.31
C LYS A 272 45.34 0.19 -53.45
N VAL A 273 44.17 0.07 -54.10
CA VAL A 273 43.98 -0.07 -55.56
C VAL A 273 42.47 -0.03 -55.90
N GLU A 274 42.11 1.01 -56.66
CA GLU A 274 41.23 1.11 -57.82
C GLU A 274 39.78 0.54 -57.85
N ALA A 275 38.86 1.50 -58.05
CA ALA A 275 37.75 1.50 -59.03
C ALA A 275 36.65 0.42 -58.91
N SER A 276 35.80 0.53 -57.88
CA SER A 276 34.40 0.03 -57.93
C SER A 276 33.42 0.82 -57.02
N ASP A 277 33.87 1.94 -56.44
CA ASP A 277 33.23 2.51 -55.24
C ASP A 277 31.94 3.31 -55.51
N THR A 278 31.72 3.81 -56.72
CA THR A 278 30.62 4.73 -56.99
C THR A 278 29.23 4.08 -56.93
N ASP A 279 29.07 2.84 -57.37
CA ASP A 279 27.77 2.14 -57.34
C ASP A 279 27.46 1.52 -55.97
N MET A 280 28.47 1.03 -55.26
CA MET A 280 28.31 0.57 -53.87
C MET A 280 27.99 1.71 -52.92
N LEU A 281 28.64 2.88 -53.09
CA LEU A 281 28.36 4.06 -52.28
C LEU A 281 26.94 4.60 -52.53
N LYS A 282 26.46 4.55 -53.78
CA LYS A 282 25.09 5.00 -54.15
C LYS A 282 24.02 4.09 -53.56
N ASN A 283 24.23 2.78 -53.57
CA ASN A 283 23.33 1.81 -52.94
C ASN A 283 23.37 1.89 -51.41
N ALA A 284 24.55 2.11 -50.81
CA ALA A 284 24.68 2.34 -49.37
C ALA A 284 23.97 3.64 -48.93
N LEU A 285 24.09 4.72 -49.70
CA LEU A 285 23.39 5.98 -49.46
C LEU A 285 21.87 5.86 -49.61
N LEU A 286 21.38 5.10 -50.58
CA LEU A 286 19.95 4.81 -50.74
C LEU A 286 19.40 3.98 -49.57
N ALA A 287 20.15 2.99 -49.08
CA ALA A 287 19.77 2.19 -47.93
C ALA A 287 19.77 2.99 -46.61
N GLU A 288 20.72 3.90 -46.42
CA GLU A 288 20.74 4.86 -45.29
C GLU A 288 19.55 5.82 -45.35
N ARG A 289 19.21 6.34 -46.55
CA ARG A 289 18.06 7.24 -46.74
C ARG A 289 16.72 6.56 -46.47
N LEU A 290 16.58 5.28 -46.80
CA LEU A 290 15.40 4.47 -46.46
C LEU A 290 15.34 4.16 -44.96
N LYS A 291 16.47 3.92 -44.29
CA LYS A 291 16.54 3.77 -42.83
C LYS A 291 16.26 5.08 -42.08
N SER A 292 16.67 6.23 -42.61
CA SER A 292 16.35 7.52 -41.99
C SER A 292 14.86 7.83 -42.06
N GLY A 293 14.17 7.40 -43.13
CA GLY A 293 12.72 7.51 -43.26
C GLY A 293 11.96 6.71 -42.20
N THR A 294 12.33 5.45 -41.97
CA THR A 294 11.69 4.61 -40.94
C THR A 294 12.00 5.09 -39.52
N LEU A 295 13.20 5.63 -39.27
CA LEU A 295 13.53 6.27 -37.99
C LEU A 295 12.72 7.54 -37.75
N PHE A 296 12.40 8.30 -38.80
CA PHE A 296 11.58 9.50 -38.71
C PHE A 296 10.11 9.20 -38.37
N GLU A 297 9.50 8.22 -39.04
CA GLU A 297 8.14 7.76 -38.70
C GLU A 297 8.07 7.22 -37.27
N ARG A 298 9.12 6.53 -36.82
CA ARG A 298 9.23 6.00 -35.47
C ARG A 298 9.39 7.11 -34.42
N LEU A 299 10.14 8.16 -34.72
CA LEU A 299 10.21 9.37 -33.89
C LEU A 299 8.84 10.07 -33.77
N GLN A 300 8.12 10.24 -34.88
CA GLN A 300 6.75 10.78 -34.86
C GLN A 300 5.77 9.91 -34.08
N SER A 301 5.95 8.59 -34.09
CA SER A 301 5.14 7.69 -33.26
C SER A 301 5.45 7.88 -31.78
N MET A 302 6.72 8.01 -31.41
CA MET A 302 7.13 8.25 -30.01
C MET A 302 6.68 9.61 -29.51
N GLU A 303 6.75 10.67 -30.33
CA GLU A 303 6.26 12.00 -29.95
C GLU A 303 4.76 11.97 -29.61
N ARG A 304 3.96 11.26 -30.41
CA ARG A 304 2.53 11.07 -30.13
C ARG A 304 2.26 10.27 -28.85
N GLU A 305 3.09 9.27 -28.53
CA GLU A 305 2.97 8.53 -27.27
C GLU A 305 3.38 9.38 -26.06
N VAL A 306 4.44 10.17 -26.17
CA VAL A 306 4.84 11.11 -25.12
C VAL A 306 3.73 12.12 -24.85
N GLU A 307 3.09 12.65 -25.89
CA GLU A 307 1.95 13.56 -25.75
C GLU A 307 0.80 12.91 -24.97
N LYS A 308 0.43 11.65 -25.31
CA LYS A 308 -0.58 10.88 -24.56
C LYS A 308 -0.21 10.65 -23.09
N LEU A 309 1.05 10.34 -22.81
CA LEU A 309 1.55 10.16 -21.44
C LEU A 309 1.51 11.47 -20.65
N THR A 310 1.76 12.59 -21.31
CA THR A 310 1.69 13.93 -20.70
C THR A 310 0.25 14.25 -20.29
N SER A 311 -0.72 13.92 -21.15
CA SER A 311 -2.16 14.03 -20.84
C SER A 311 -2.57 13.17 -19.65
N ALA A 312 -2.13 11.90 -19.63
CA ALA A 312 -2.42 10.98 -18.52
C ALA A 312 -1.79 11.44 -17.19
N SER A 313 -0.59 12.04 -17.24
CA SER A 313 0.05 12.63 -16.06
C SER A 313 -0.74 13.82 -15.51
N SER A 314 -1.35 14.64 -16.37
CA SER A 314 -2.22 15.74 -15.95
C SER A 314 -3.46 15.23 -15.22
N CYS A 315 -4.09 14.17 -15.72
CA CYS A 315 -5.25 13.54 -15.08
C CYS A 315 -4.91 12.95 -13.70
N LEU A 316 -3.74 12.30 -13.56
CA LEU A 316 -3.26 11.81 -12.25
C LEU A 316 -3.02 12.94 -11.24
N GLN A 317 -2.65 14.13 -11.71
CA GLN A 317 -2.45 15.29 -10.86
C GLN A 317 -3.78 15.85 -10.36
N GLU A 318 -4.81 15.85 -11.21
CA GLU A 318 -6.18 16.23 -10.88
C GLU A 318 -6.78 15.28 -9.82
N ILE A 319 -6.65 13.96 -10.02
CA ILE A 319 -7.08 12.95 -9.03
C ILE A 319 -6.37 13.12 -7.67
N LYS A 320 -5.10 13.52 -7.67
CA LYS A 320 -4.37 13.81 -6.42
C LYS A 320 -4.94 15.03 -5.70
N GLN A 321 -5.36 16.06 -6.45
CA GLN A 321 -5.98 17.24 -5.90
C GLN A 321 -7.35 16.89 -5.29
N ASP A 322 -8.18 16.14 -6.02
CA ASP A 322 -9.50 15.69 -5.53
C ASP A 322 -9.39 14.86 -4.26
N ASN A 323 -8.42 13.93 -4.20
CA ASN A 323 -8.15 13.15 -2.99
C ASN A 323 -7.72 14.04 -1.80
N SER A 324 -6.94 15.08 -2.07
CA SER A 324 -6.55 16.04 -1.03
C SER A 324 -7.75 16.81 -0.50
N ASP A 325 -8.66 17.24 -1.39
CA ASP A 325 -9.86 17.98 -1.01
C ASP A 325 -10.84 17.09 -0.23
N LEU A 326 -11.00 15.83 -0.64
CA LEU A 326 -11.79 14.83 0.10
C LEU A 326 -11.26 14.58 1.51
N ILE A 327 -9.93 14.52 1.70
CA ILE A 327 -9.32 14.37 3.03
C ILE A 327 -9.70 15.55 3.93
N ILE A 328 -9.64 16.78 3.41
CA ILE A 328 -10.02 17.98 4.14
C ILE A 328 -11.50 17.93 4.56
N ASP A 329 -12.39 17.47 3.69
CA ASP A 329 -13.81 17.38 3.99
C ASP A 329 -14.14 16.26 5.00
N ILE A 330 -13.42 15.12 4.94
CA ILE A 330 -13.50 14.07 5.97
C ILE A 330 -13.09 14.61 7.34
N GLU A 331 -12.00 15.39 7.41
CA GLU A 331 -11.53 16.01 8.66
C GLU A 331 -12.59 16.99 9.24
N LYS A 332 -13.24 17.78 8.39
CA LYS A 332 -14.33 18.68 8.81
C LYS A 332 -15.52 17.90 9.38
N LEU A 333 -15.95 16.83 8.69
CA LEU A 333 -17.06 15.99 9.15
C LEU A 333 -16.74 15.31 10.47
N LYS A 334 -15.50 14.83 10.65
CA LYS A 334 -15.03 14.25 11.92
C LYS A 334 -15.12 15.23 13.08
N ASN A 335 -14.64 16.46 12.88
CA ASN A 335 -14.72 17.53 13.89
C ASN A 335 -16.18 17.89 14.23
N GLN A 336 -17.08 17.84 13.24
CA GLN A 336 -18.51 18.08 13.47
C GLN A 336 -19.16 16.97 14.30
N VAL A 337 -18.84 15.69 14.01
CA VAL A 337 -19.32 14.55 14.78
C VAL A 337 -18.81 14.59 16.22
N GLU A 338 -17.54 14.95 16.43
CA GLU A 338 -16.96 15.11 17.76
C GLU A 338 -17.68 16.21 18.56
N LYS A 339 -17.97 17.35 17.92
CA LYS A 339 -18.75 18.43 18.53
C LYS A 339 -20.15 17.96 18.94
N GLN A 340 -20.86 17.24 18.07
CA GLN A 340 -22.18 16.70 18.37
C GLN A 340 -22.14 15.64 19.49
N THR A 341 -21.09 14.82 19.53
CA THR A 341 -20.88 13.82 20.58
C THR A 341 -20.73 14.50 21.95
N ASN A 342 -19.89 15.53 22.03
CA ASN A 342 -19.72 16.31 23.26
C ASN A 342 -21.01 17.01 23.71
N GLU A 343 -21.83 17.46 22.75
CA GLU A 343 -23.14 18.07 23.04
C GLU A 343 -24.13 17.05 23.62
N ILE A 344 -24.16 15.83 23.08
CA ILE A 344 -24.95 14.71 23.62
C ILE A 344 -24.51 14.35 25.04
N GLU A 345 -23.20 14.26 25.29
CA GLU A 345 -22.67 13.97 26.63
C GLU A 345 -23.05 15.05 27.65
N ASN A 346 -22.99 16.33 27.27
CA ASN A 346 -23.43 17.43 28.11
C ASN A 346 -24.92 17.36 28.42
N LEU A 347 -25.78 17.11 27.41
CA LEU A 347 -27.22 16.95 27.60
C LEU A 347 -27.56 15.75 28.51
N GLN A 348 -26.82 14.64 28.39
CA GLN A 348 -26.98 13.49 29.28
C GLN A 348 -26.60 13.82 30.73
N LYS A 349 -25.57 14.64 30.93
CA LYS A 349 -25.17 15.11 32.26
C LYS A 349 -26.26 15.99 32.88
N GLU A 350 -26.79 16.96 32.13
CA GLU A 350 -27.89 17.82 32.56
C GLU A 350 -29.15 17.01 32.92
N LEU A 351 -29.49 16.01 32.10
CA LEU A 351 -30.61 15.10 32.36
C LEU A 351 -30.43 14.33 33.67
N ASN A 352 -29.23 13.85 33.96
CA ASN A 352 -28.94 13.12 35.19
C ASN A 352 -29.01 14.04 36.42
N GLU A 353 -28.51 15.27 36.32
CA GLU A 353 -28.64 16.28 37.39
C GLU A 353 -30.10 16.63 37.65
N SER A 354 -30.91 16.77 36.59
CA SER A 354 -32.36 17.00 36.71
C SER A 354 -33.07 15.86 37.45
N LYS A 355 -32.80 14.60 37.05
CA LYS A 355 -33.33 13.40 37.75
C LYS A 355 -32.91 13.35 39.22
N GLN A 356 -31.71 13.81 39.55
CA GLN A 356 -31.24 13.85 40.93
C GLN A 356 -31.98 14.90 41.75
N LYS A 357 -32.24 16.09 41.19
CA LYS A 357 -33.06 17.14 41.82
C LYS A 357 -34.50 16.69 42.03
N GLU A 358 -35.08 15.99 41.06
CA GLU A 358 -36.43 15.42 41.16
C GLU A 358 -36.53 14.41 42.32
N ARG A 359 -35.54 13.51 42.46
CA ARG A 359 -35.48 12.57 43.59
C ARG A 359 -35.39 13.27 44.94
N ALA A 360 -34.60 14.33 45.02
CA ALA A 360 -34.47 15.13 46.25
C ALA A 360 -35.81 15.81 46.61
N ALA A 361 -36.49 16.42 45.63
CA ALA A 361 -37.80 17.03 45.84
C ALA A 361 -38.87 15.99 46.26
N ASN A 362 -38.86 14.80 45.65
CA ASN A 362 -39.78 13.73 46.02
C ASN A 362 -39.56 13.20 47.45
N GLU A 363 -38.31 13.17 47.92
CA GLU A 363 -38.00 12.78 49.30
C GLU A 363 -38.42 13.86 50.31
N GLU A 364 -38.31 15.14 49.94
CA GLU A 364 -38.80 16.27 50.73
C GLU A 364 -40.35 16.27 50.85
N VAL A 365 -41.06 15.92 49.77
CA VAL A 365 -42.51 15.73 49.82
C VAL A 365 -42.89 14.60 50.78
N ARG A 366 -42.14 13.50 50.81
CA ARG A 366 -42.39 12.39 51.75
C ARG A 366 -42.18 12.77 53.21
N THR A 367 -41.13 13.52 53.52
CA THR A 367 -40.86 13.96 54.90
C THR A 367 -41.92 14.94 55.39
N VAL A 368 -42.36 15.88 54.54
CA VAL A 368 -43.48 16.79 54.85
C VAL A 368 -44.79 16.02 55.09
N GLN A 369 -45.08 14.99 54.29
CA GLN A 369 -46.25 14.13 54.51
C GLN A 369 -46.17 13.32 55.81
N GLN A 370 -44.98 12.89 56.23
CA GLN A 370 -44.78 12.19 57.51
C GLN A 370 -44.95 13.11 58.72
N LEU A 371 -44.45 14.35 58.66
CA LEU A 371 -44.63 15.33 59.73
C LEU A 371 -46.11 15.69 59.95
N ARG A 372 -46.89 15.81 58.87
CA ARG A 372 -48.35 16.01 58.97
C ARG A 372 -49.10 14.87 59.63
N LYS A 373 -48.57 13.65 59.62
CA LYS A 373 -49.23 12.49 60.26
C LYS A 373 -48.96 12.40 61.77
N GLN A 374 -48.04 13.19 62.32
CA GLN A 374 -47.68 13.16 63.74
C GLN A 374 -48.38 14.23 64.59
N GLU A 375 -49.13 15.15 63.98
CA GLU A 375 -49.79 16.25 64.68
C GLU A 375 -51.32 16.05 64.70
N TYR A 376 -51.79 15.13 65.56
CA TYR A 376 -53.22 15.04 65.89
C TYR A 376 -53.39 14.95 67.40
N VAL A 377 -53.77 16.07 68.02
CA VAL A 377 -54.06 16.19 69.47
C VAL A 377 -55.58 16.19 69.66
N PRO A 378 -56.14 15.37 70.58
CA PRO A 378 -57.58 15.35 70.85
C PRO A 378 -58.00 16.47 71.81
N ILE A 379 -59.04 17.24 71.46
CA ILE A 379 -59.67 18.26 72.32
C ILE A 379 -61.17 17.95 72.49
N PRO A 380 -61.75 18.08 73.71
CA PRO A 380 -63.10 17.60 74.04
C PRO A 380 -64.24 18.54 73.60
N SER A 381 -65.34 17.91 73.17
CA SER A 381 -66.78 18.22 73.34
C SER A 381 -67.12 19.68 73.72
N ILE A 382 -67.55 20.55 72.80
CA ILE A 382 -68.97 20.73 72.41
C ILE A 382 -69.16 21.30 70.96
N GLU A 383 -68.10 21.50 70.16
CA GLU A 383 -68.19 22.04 68.78
C GLU A 383 -68.22 20.95 67.69
N TYR A 384 -69.22 20.07 67.70
CA TYR A 384 -69.23 18.92 66.77
C TYR A 384 -69.63 19.27 65.33
N GLU A 385 -70.52 20.25 65.09
CA GLU A 385 -70.95 20.59 63.73
C GLU A 385 -69.91 21.37 62.92
N GLU A 386 -69.12 22.25 63.56
CA GLU A 386 -68.04 22.96 62.87
C GLU A 386 -66.84 22.05 62.60
N LYS A 387 -66.55 21.10 63.50
CA LYS A 387 -65.52 20.08 63.27
C LYS A 387 -65.90 19.09 62.18
N ILE A 388 -67.17 18.69 62.07
CA ILE A 388 -67.62 17.82 60.97
C ILE A 388 -67.49 18.55 59.63
N LYS A 389 -67.91 19.83 59.54
CA LYS A 389 -67.68 20.63 58.31
C LYS A 389 -66.20 20.81 57.99
N ALA A 390 -65.34 21.00 58.99
CA ALA A 390 -63.90 21.08 58.79
C ALA A 390 -63.30 19.74 58.31
N LEU A 391 -63.81 18.61 58.80
CA LEU A 391 -63.43 17.27 58.34
C LEU A 391 -63.90 17.00 56.92
N GLU A 392 -65.13 17.35 56.54
CA GLU A 392 -65.64 17.24 55.16
C GLU A 392 -64.85 18.10 54.16
N VAL A 393 -64.39 19.29 54.59
CA VAL A 393 -63.50 20.14 53.77
C VAL A 393 -62.12 19.51 53.64
N ASN A 394 -61.58 18.91 54.70
CA ASN A 394 -60.32 18.18 54.64
C ASN A 394 -60.42 16.92 53.78
N GLU A 395 -61.52 16.18 53.86
CA GLU A 395 -61.75 14.97 53.07
C GLU A 395 -61.80 15.30 51.57
N ARG A 396 -62.57 16.33 51.18
CA ARG A 396 -62.57 16.84 49.80
C ARG A 396 -61.21 17.33 49.34
N ARG A 397 -60.42 17.92 50.25
CA ARG A 397 -59.06 18.35 49.94
C ARG A 397 -58.13 17.15 49.73
N VAL A 398 -58.26 16.09 50.52
CA VAL A 398 -57.50 14.84 50.35
C VAL A 398 -57.91 14.14 49.06
N GLU A 399 -59.19 14.11 48.70
CA GLU A 399 -59.67 13.58 47.42
C GLU A 399 -59.08 14.37 46.23
N HIS A 400 -59.04 15.70 46.33
CA HIS A 400 -58.41 16.55 45.30
C HIS A 400 -56.89 16.34 45.22
N GLU A 401 -56.20 16.23 46.36
CA GLU A 401 -54.77 15.90 46.40
C GLU A 401 -54.50 14.52 45.78
N ASN A 402 -55.34 13.51 46.07
CA ASN A 402 -55.26 12.18 45.44
C ASN A 402 -55.54 12.22 43.93
N PHE A 403 -56.50 13.02 43.48
CA PHE A 403 -56.76 13.22 42.05
C PHE A 403 -55.55 13.81 41.33
N ILE A 404 -54.94 14.87 41.90
CA ILE A 404 -53.71 15.46 41.36
C ILE A 404 -52.58 14.43 41.33
N LEU A 405 -52.45 13.63 42.40
CA LEU A 405 -51.42 12.59 42.47
C LEU A 405 -51.61 11.51 41.40
N ASN A 406 -52.85 11.05 41.18
CA ASN A 406 -53.18 10.07 40.15
C ASN A 406 -52.93 10.63 38.75
N LYS A 407 -53.26 11.91 38.51
CA LYS A 407 -52.94 12.58 37.25
C LYS A 407 -51.43 12.62 36.99
N LYS A 408 -50.64 13.03 37.98
CA LYS A 408 -49.17 13.03 37.88
C LYS A 408 -48.60 11.63 37.69
N TYR A 409 -49.21 10.62 38.32
CA TYR A 409 -48.80 9.23 38.16
C TYR A 409 -49.03 8.74 36.72
N LEU A 410 -50.16 9.10 36.10
CA LEU A 410 -50.44 8.78 34.70
C LEU A 410 -49.47 9.49 33.75
N GLU A 411 -49.23 10.79 33.95
CA GLU A 411 -48.23 11.56 33.17
C GLU A 411 -46.84 10.92 33.26
N LEU A 412 -46.40 10.55 34.47
CA LEU A 412 -45.11 9.89 34.68
C LEU A 412 -45.07 8.50 34.03
N LYS A 413 -46.19 7.79 34.00
CA LYS A 413 -46.28 6.47 33.36
C LYS A 413 -46.12 6.60 31.85
N ASP A 414 -46.78 7.57 31.22
CA ASP A 414 -46.67 7.83 29.79
C ASP A 414 -45.21 8.22 29.41
N ASP A 415 -44.56 9.07 30.22
CA ASP A 415 -43.13 9.42 30.05
C ASP A 415 -42.22 8.18 30.15
N ILE A 416 -42.53 7.24 31.04
CA ILE A 416 -41.77 5.99 31.18
C ILE A 416 -41.97 5.10 29.94
N ASP A 417 -43.20 4.99 29.44
CA ASP A 417 -43.51 4.20 28.26
C ASP A 417 -42.84 4.78 27.00
N GLU A 418 -42.81 6.11 26.85
CA GLU A 418 -42.09 6.79 25.76
C GLU A 418 -40.58 6.52 25.83
N ARG A 419 -39.98 6.65 27.02
CA ARG A 419 -38.54 6.32 27.21
C ARG A 419 -38.25 4.85 26.97
N MET A 420 -39.17 3.93 27.26
CA MET A 420 -38.99 2.51 26.96
C MET A 420 -38.97 2.25 25.45
N ILE A 421 -39.78 2.98 24.67
CA ILE A 421 -39.75 2.91 23.20
C ILE A 421 -38.41 3.44 22.67
N GLU A 422 -37.93 4.57 23.18
CA GLU A 422 -36.63 5.15 22.81
C GLU A 422 -35.47 4.19 23.12
N ILE A 423 -35.45 3.58 24.30
CA ILE A 423 -34.45 2.56 24.68
C ILE A 423 -34.49 1.37 23.72
N LYS A 424 -35.68 0.94 23.29
CA LYS A 424 -35.82 -0.16 22.34
C LYS A 424 -35.24 0.22 20.97
N GLN A 425 -35.51 1.42 20.46
CA GLN A 425 -34.96 1.92 19.20
C GLN A 425 -33.44 2.04 19.25
N LEU A 426 -32.88 2.61 20.33
CA LEU A 426 -31.43 2.71 20.54
C LEU A 426 -30.76 1.34 20.59
N LYS A 427 -31.43 0.33 21.15
CA LYS A 427 -30.92 -1.05 21.17
C LYS A 427 -30.89 -1.65 19.77
N GLU A 428 -31.94 -1.47 18.97
CA GLU A 428 -31.99 -1.92 17.57
C GLU A 428 -30.91 -1.24 16.71
N GLU A 429 -30.69 0.06 16.93
CA GLU A 429 -29.61 0.80 16.25
C GLU A 429 -28.23 0.29 16.65
N LYS A 430 -27.99 0.07 17.95
CA LYS A 430 -26.73 -0.51 18.45
C LYS A 430 -26.46 -1.89 17.85
N ASP A 431 -27.47 -2.74 17.75
CA ASP A 431 -27.34 -4.10 17.18
C ASP A 431 -27.06 -4.01 15.66
N SER A 432 -27.67 -3.05 14.95
CA SER A 432 -27.37 -2.75 13.55
C SER A 432 -25.93 -2.26 13.35
N GLN A 433 -25.47 -1.31 14.16
CA GLN A 433 -24.09 -0.79 14.16
C GLN A 433 -23.08 -1.90 14.46
N THR A 434 -23.36 -2.75 15.44
CA THR A 434 -22.52 -3.90 15.79
C THR A 434 -22.41 -4.88 14.62
N SER A 435 -23.51 -5.14 13.91
CA SER A 435 -23.51 -6.00 12.72
C SER A 435 -22.67 -5.40 11.58
N LYS A 436 -22.76 -4.08 11.35
CA LYS A 436 -21.92 -3.38 10.36
C LYS A 436 -20.44 -3.45 10.72
N TYR A 437 -20.10 -3.27 11.99
CA TYR A 437 -18.71 -3.38 12.47
C TYR A 437 -18.14 -4.79 12.26
N ILE A 438 -18.94 -5.84 12.52
CA ILE A 438 -18.53 -7.24 12.27
C ILE A 438 -18.26 -7.45 10.77
N ALA A 439 -19.16 -7.00 9.90
CA ALA A 439 -19.00 -7.11 8.44
C ALA A 439 -17.74 -6.37 7.95
N MET A 440 -17.50 -5.15 8.45
CA MET A 440 -16.30 -4.37 8.12
C MET A 440 -15.01 -5.08 8.58
N LYS A 441 -15.03 -5.69 9.77
CA LYS A 441 -13.90 -6.48 10.29
C LYS A 441 -13.64 -7.73 9.46
N GLU A 442 -14.67 -8.37 8.92
CA GLU A 442 -14.53 -9.50 8.00
C GLU A 442 -13.95 -9.07 6.65
N MET A 443 -14.44 -7.99 6.06
CA MET A 443 -13.85 -7.41 4.84
C MET A 443 -12.38 -7.03 5.03
N ALA A 444 -12.01 -6.46 6.19
CA ALA A 444 -10.62 -6.14 6.49
C ALA A 444 -9.73 -7.40 6.56
N ARG A 445 -10.24 -8.52 7.10
CA ARG A 445 -9.52 -9.80 7.11
C ARG A 445 -9.37 -10.36 5.70
N GLU A 446 -10.39 -10.25 4.86
CA GLU A 446 -10.33 -10.70 3.47
C GLU A 446 -9.34 -9.87 2.64
N CYS A 447 -9.36 -8.55 2.79
CA CYS A 447 -8.37 -7.64 2.20
C CYS A 447 -6.93 -7.96 2.66
N LYS A 448 -6.74 -8.35 3.93
CA LYS A 448 -5.44 -8.82 4.41
C LYS A 448 -5.00 -10.10 3.70
N LYS A 449 -5.89 -11.09 3.53
CA LYS A 449 -5.58 -12.34 2.82
C LYS A 449 -5.21 -12.10 1.35
N THR A 450 -5.96 -11.25 0.65
CA THR A 450 -5.65 -10.92 -0.75
C THR A 450 -4.32 -10.19 -0.87
N ASN A 451 -3.99 -9.29 0.07
CA ASN A 451 -2.70 -8.61 0.08
C ASN A 451 -1.53 -9.56 0.35
N GLU A 452 -1.70 -10.53 1.26
CA GLU A 452 -0.72 -11.60 1.49
C GLU A 452 -0.52 -12.46 0.23
N GLN A 453 -1.59 -12.78 -0.50
CA GLN A 453 -1.52 -13.51 -1.76
C GLN A 453 -0.80 -12.71 -2.85
N LEU A 454 -1.17 -11.45 -3.05
CA LEU A 454 -0.51 -10.56 -4.01
C LEU A 454 0.97 -10.38 -3.69
N THR A 455 1.33 -10.33 -2.40
CA THR A 455 2.75 -10.26 -1.98
C THR A 455 3.52 -11.52 -2.37
N LYS A 456 2.92 -12.71 -2.23
CA LYS A 456 3.52 -13.98 -2.68
C LYS A 456 3.70 -14.01 -4.19
N GLU A 457 2.70 -13.57 -4.95
CA GLU A 457 2.78 -13.48 -6.41
C GLU A 457 3.86 -12.48 -6.86
N LEU A 458 3.95 -11.31 -6.20
CA LEU A 458 4.97 -10.31 -6.48
C LEU A 458 6.38 -10.86 -6.21
N ASN A 459 6.57 -11.59 -5.12
CA ASN A 459 7.84 -12.25 -4.82
C ASN A 459 8.19 -13.31 -5.87
N SER A 460 7.23 -14.15 -6.28
CA SER A 460 7.43 -15.11 -7.38
C SER A 460 7.87 -14.42 -8.68
N LEU A 461 7.22 -13.33 -9.06
CA LEU A 461 7.59 -12.54 -10.24
C LEU A 461 8.98 -11.91 -10.12
N ARG A 462 9.41 -11.52 -8.91
CA ARG A 462 10.78 -11.03 -8.67
C ARG A 462 11.82 -12.11 -8.95
N TYR A 463 11.57 -13.35 -8.50
CA TYR A 463 12.45 -14.48 -8.80
C TYR A 463 12.56 -14.72 -10.32
N SER A 464 11.43 -14.78 -11.03
CA SER A 464 11.45 -14.94 -12.49
C SER A 464 12.15 -13.77 -13.22
N THR A 465 12.05 -12.54 -12.68
CA THR A 465 12.77 -11.39 -13.24
C THR A 465 14.28 -11.53 -13.08
N SER A 466 14.74 -12.01 -11.91
CA SER A 466 16.16 -12.28 -11.65
C SER A 466 16.70 -13.41 -12.55
N GLU A 467 15.90 -14.45 -12.80
CA GLU A 467 16.24 -15.52 -13.74
C GLU A 467 16.38 -15.02 -15.18
N ILE A 468 15.50 -14.12 -15.62
CA ILE A 468 15.61 -13.46 -16.93
C ILE A 468 16.92 -12.65 -17.02
N GLU A 469 17.31 -11.95 -15.95
CA GLU A 469 18.59 -11.22 -15.92
C GLU A 469 19.79 -12.16 -16.00
N ALA A 470 19.76 -13.29 -15.30
CA ALA A 470 20.80 -14.31 -15.38
C ALA A 470 20.92 -14.88 -16.81
N HIS A 471 19.80 -15.19 -17.47
CA HIS A 471 19.81 -15.65 -18.86
C HIS A 471 20.31 -14.58 -19.84
N LYS A 472 20.02 -13.30 -19.61
CA LYS A 472 20.59 -12.20 -20.42
C LYS A 472 22.11 -12.16 -20.30
N ILE A 473 22.64 -12.28 -19.08
CA ILE A 473 24.09 -12.35 -18.85
C ILE A 473 24.69 -13.57 -19.57
N GLN A 474 24.04 -14.73 -19.48
CA GLN A 474 24.48 -15.95 -20.16
C GLN A 474 24.50 -15.79 -21.69
N LEU A 475 23.49 -15.15 -22.28
CA LEU A 475 23.47 -14.86 -23.72
C LEU A 475 24.57 -13.89 -24.14
N ASP A 476 24.84 -12.87 -23.33
CA ASP A 476 25.93 -11.91 -23.58
C ASP A 476 27.31 -12.61 -23.52
N LEU A 477 27.50 -13.56 -22.60
CA LEU A 477 28.71 -14.39 -22.54
C LEU A 477 28.86 -15.26 -23.79
N TYR A 478 27.82 -15.99 -24.20
CA TYR A 478 27.87 -16.81 -25.41
C TYR A 478 28.08 -16.00 -26.68
N LYS A 479 27.53 -14.79 -26.74
CA LYS A 479 27.78 -13.87 -27.87
C LYS A 479 29.25 -13.47 -27.91
N ASN A 480 29.86 -13.16 -26.77
CA ASN A 480 31.27 -12.81 -26.70
C ASN A 480 32.18 -13.99 -27.09
N ASP A 481 31.88 -15.20 -26.58
CA ASP A 481 32.61 -16.43 -26.95
C ASP A 481 32.55 -16.69 -28.46
N TYR A 482 31.36 -16.52 -29.05
CA TYR A 482 31.16 -16.65 -30.49
C TYR A 482 31.96 -15.60 -31.29
N GLU A 483 31.93 -14.34 -30.87
CA GLU A 483 32.72 -13.28 -31.49
C GLU A 483 34.23 -13.53 -31.40
N GLN A 484 34.70 -14.03 -30.25
CA GLN A 484 36.10 -14.43 -30.05
C GLN A 484 36.48 -15.59 -30.97
N GLN A 485 35.66 -16.64 -31.04
CA GLN A 485 35.88 -17.77 -31.94
C GLN A 485 35.91 -17.34 -33.41
N LYS A 486 35.04 -16.40 -33.79
CA LYS A 486 35.01 -15.82 -35.14
C LYS A 486 36.28 -15.04 -35.46
N ARG A 487 36.82 -14.25 -34.51
CA ARG A 487 38.10 -13.55 -34.68
C ARG A 487 39.26 -14.53 -34.88
N LEU A 488 39.38 -15.53 -33.99
CA LEU A 488 40.38 -16.59 -34.11
C LEU A 488 40.27 -17.35 -35.44
N SER A 489 39.04 -17.66 -35.87
CA SER A 489 38.84 -18.32 -37.18
C SER A 489 39.21 -17.43 -38.36
N SER A 490 39.08 -16.10 -38.25
CA SER A 490 39.52 -15.15 -39.27
C SER A 490 41.05 -15.09 -39.34
N GLU A 491 41.70 -14.99 -38.18
CA GLU A 491 43.17 -14.99 -38.06
C GLU A 491 43.78 -16.28 -38.64
N LEU A 492 43.21 -17.44 -38.30
CA LEU A 492 43.65 -18.73 -38.86
C LEU A 492 43.45 -18.81 -40.38
N ARG A 493 42.41 -18.19 -40.91
CA ARG A 493 42.17 -18.14 -42.36
C ARG A 493 43.21 -17.28 -43.04
N GLU A 494 43.49 -16.09 -42.52
CA GLU A 494 44.55 -15.21 -43.04
C GLU A 494 45.92 -15.90 -42.97
N GLU A 495 46.19 -16.62 -41.89
CA GLU A 495 47.45 -17.36 -41.74
C GLU A 495 47.55 -18.51 -42.73
N LYS A 496 46.45 -19.24 -42.96
CA LYS A 496 46.36 -20.25 -44.03
C LYS A 496 46.63 -19.64 -45.41
N ASP A 497 46.02 -18.50 -45.72
CA ASP A 497 46.20 -17.82 -47.01
C ASP A 497 47.66 -17.35 -47.19
N ARG A 498 48.31 -16.87 -46.10
CA ARG A 498 49.74 -16.57 -46.09
C ARG A 498 50.58 -17.81 -46.41
N PHE A 499 50.31 -18.94 -45.75
CA PHE A 499 51.02 -20.20 -46.01
C PHE A 499 50.79 -20.73 -47.43
N GLU A 500 49.56 -20.63 -47.94
CA GLU A 500 49.21 -21.06 -49.28
C GLU A 500 49.94 -20.23 -50.35
N LYS A 501 50.00 -18.90 -50.16
CA LYS A 501 50.80 -18.01 -51.02
C LYS A 501 52.29 -18.37 -50.99
N HIS A 502 52.86 -18.56 -49.79
CA HIS A 502 54.25 -19.01 -49.63
C HIS A 502 54.52 -20.36 -50.32
N TYR A 503 53.57 -21.30 -50.23
CA TYR A 503 53.64 -22.59 -50.90
C TYR A 503 53.62 -22.45 -52.43
N VAL A 504 52.72 -21.63 -52.98
CA VAL A 504 52.67 -21.36 -54.43
C VAL A 504 53.96 -20.70 -54.93
N ASP A 505 54.49 -19.71 -54.20
CA ASP A 505 55.74 -19.02 -54.55
C ASP A 505 56.95 -19.97 -54.53
N THR A 506 57.04 -20.84 -53.52
CA THR A 506 58.11 -21.83 -53.41
C THR A 506 58.00 -22.91 -54.49
N LYS A 507 56.79 -23.38 -54.79
CA LYS A 507 56.54 -24.31 -55.91
C LYS A 507 56.92 -23.68 -57.25
N ALA A 508 56.52 -22.43 -57.52
CA ALA A 508 56.89 -21.73 -58.74
C ALA A 508 58.41 -21.53 -58.89
N LYS A 509 59.12 -21.29 -57.78
CA LYS A 509 60.60 -21.24 -57.78
C LYS A 509 61.20 -22.61 -58.11
N LEU A 510 60.65 -23.69 -57.55
CA LEU A 510 61.07 -25.05 -57.84
C LEU A 510 60.86 -25.40 -59.32
N ASP A 511 59.69 -25.09 -59.88
CA ASP A 511 59.36 -25.33 -61.29
C ASP A 511 60.33 -24.57 -62.21
N LYS A 512 60.64 -23.29 -61.92
CA LYS A 512 61.65 -22.51 -62.66
C LYS A 512 63.06 -23.11 -62.59
N LEU A 513 63.45 -23.70 -61.45
CA LEU A 513 64.74 -24.37 -61.30
C LEU A 513 64.77 -25.67 -62.12
N LEU A 514 63.69 -26.45 -62.10
CA LEU A 514 63.54 -27.64 -62.91
C LEU A 514 63.59 -27.32 -64.41
N ASP A 515 62.92 -26.25 -64.85
CA ASP A 515 62.98 -25.78 -66.24
C ASP A 515 64.40 -25.34 -66.64
N ARG A 516 65.14 -24.64 -65.77
CA ARG A 516 66.54 -24.28 -66.02
C ARG A 516 67.44 -25.50 -66.13
N ILE A 517 67.28 -26.49 -65.24
CA ILE A 517 68.02 -27.75 -65.30
C ILE A 517 67.71 -28.43 -66.64
N LYS A 518 66.43 -28.52 -67.02
CA LYS A 518 66.00 -29.13 -68.27
C LYS A 518 66.61 -28.43 -69.49
N GLN A 519 66.57 -27.09 -69.53
CA GLN A 519 67.19 -26.30 -70.58
C GLN A 519 68.71 -26.48 -70.64
N GLN A 520 69.39 -26.63 -69.50
CA GLN A 520 70.82 -26.94 -69.47
C GLN A 520 71.11 -28.34 -70.04
N THR A 521 70.33 -29.36 -69.69
CA THR A 521 70.45 -30.69 -70.31
C THR A 521 70.14 -30.70 -71.81
N ASP A 522 69.16 -29.90 -72.27
CA ASP A 522 68.77 -29.83 -73.67
C ASP A 522 69.74 -28.98 -74.52
N SER A 523 70.41 -28.00 -73.91
CA SER A 523 71.38 -27.11 -74.59
C SER A 523 72.82 -27.66 -74.57
N SER A 524 73.13 -28.60 -73.68
CA SER A 524 74.38 -29.37 -73.70
C SER A 524 74.22 -30.59 -74.62
N GLY A 525 74.07 -30.34 -75.91
CA GLY A 525 74.42 -31.33 -76.93
C GLY A 525 75.92 -31.58 -76.85
N ASP A 526 76.29 -32.80 -76.47
CA ASP A 526 77.61 -33.23 -75.99
C ASP A 526 78.00 -32.76 -74.58
N ILE A 527 77.90 -33.68 -73.62
CA ILE A 527 79.06 -34.32 -72.98
C ILE A 527 78.55 -35.47 -72.12
N ASN A 528 78.81 -36.71 -72.57
CA ASN A 528 78.98 -37.85 -71.68
C ASN A 528 80.16 -37.54 -70.74
N SER A 529 79.88 -37.12 -69.51
CA SER A 529 80.89 -37.08 -68.45
C SER A 529 80.24 -37.07 -67.07
N VAL A 530 80.03 -38.28 -66.55
CA VAL A 530 80.44 -38.71 -65.21
C VAL A 530 80.49 -37.58 -64.15
N VAL A 531 79.47 -37.50 -63.29
CA VAL A 531 79.67 -36.98 -61.94
C VAL A 531 79.12 -37.98 -60.93
N ARG A 532 80.09 -38.55 -60.22
CA ARG A 532 79.97 -39.52 -59.14
C ARG A 532 79.25 -38.92 -57.94
N HIS A 533 78.59 -39.82 -57.22
CA HIS A 533 78.23 -39.75 -55.82
C HIS A 533 79.11 -38.86 -54.95
N HIS A 534 78.48 -37.99 -54.15
CA HIS A 534 78.84 -37.88 -52.73
C HIS A 534 77.55 -37.82 -51.91
N GLY A 535 77.28 -38.93 -51.22
CA GLY A 535 76.35 -38.97 -50.11
C GLY A 535 76.92 -38.17 -48.95
N SER A 536 76.35 -37.00 -48.70
CA SER A 536 76.59 -36.22 -47.49
C SER A 536 75.46 -36.53 -46.51
N SER A 537 75.61 -37.64 -45.79
CA SER A 537 74.85 -37.94 -44.58
C SER A 537 75.20 -36.89 -43.53
N ILE A 538 74.49 -35.76 -43.54
CA ILE A 538 74.51 -34.81 -42.44
C ILE A 538 73.59 -35.39 -41.37
N ARG A 539 74.21 -36.09 -40.42
CA ARG A 539 73.62 -36.43 -39.12
C ARG A 539 73.09 -35.12 -38.51
N VAL A 540 71.77 -35.03 -38.42
CA VAL A 540 71.12 -34.11 -37.50
C VAL A 540 71.53 -34.55 -36.08
N PRO A 541 72.14 -33.67 -35.26
CA PRO A 541 72.34 -33.98 -33.85
C PRO A 541 70.95 -34.06 -33.21
N MET A 542 70.60 -35.24 -32.66
CA MET A 542 69.52 -35.35 -31.68
C MET A 542 69.85 -34.38 -30.56
N GLN A 543 69.14 -33.25 -30.53
CA GLN A 543 69.13 -32.36 -29.39
C GLN A 543 68.49 -33.13 -28.24
N GLU A 544 69.32 -33.37 -27.23
CA GLU A 544 68.98 -34.01 -25.97
C GLU A 544 67.73 -33.35 -25.37
N ALA A 545 66.76 -34.19 -25.01
CA ALA A 545 65.62 -33.76 -24.21
C ALA A 545 66.11 -33.09 -22.92
N PRO A 546 65.51 -31.96 -22.49
CA PRO A 546 65.90 -31.31 -21.26
C PRO A 546 65.68 -32.24 -20.07
N ILE A 547 66.74 -32.46 -19.31
CA ILE A 547 66.73 -33.10 -18.00
C ILE A 547 65.75 -32.32 -17.12
N LEU A 548 64.61 -32.94 -16.80
CA LEU A 548 63.69 -32.45 -15.78
C LEU A 548 64.42 -32.41 -14.43
N PRO A 549 64.41 -31.28 -13.69
CA PRO A 549 64.99 -31.21 -12.36
C PRO A 549 64.22 -32.10 -11.38
N PRO A 550 64.86 -32.58 -10.31
CA PRO A 550 64.24 -33.46 -9.33
C PRO A 550 63.04 -32.77 -8.69
N ARG A 551 61.91 -33.47 -8.70
CA ARG A 551 60.64 -33.08 -8.08
C ARG A 551 60.90 -32.55 -6.67
N PRO A 552 60.63 -31.27 -6.36
CA PRO A 552 60.70 -30.80 -4.99
C PRO A 552 59.70 -31.62 -4.16
N ARG A 553 60.15 -32.14 -3.01
CA ARG A 553 59.27 -32.75 -2.03
C ARG A 553 58.13 -31.77 -1.78
N SER A 554 56.92 -32.22 -2.06
CA SER A 554 55.69 -31.45 -1.95
C SER A 554 55.67 -30.70 -0.64
N THR A 555 55.79 -29.37 -0.69
CA THR A 555 55.16 -28.53 0.33
C THR A 555 53.69 -28.92 0.27
N GLU A 556 53.19 -29.53 1.35
CA GLU A 556 51.79 -29.94 1.49
C GLU A 556 50.91 -28.76 1.06
N GLN A 557 50.39 -28.84 -0.16
CA GLN A 557 49.49 -27.82 -0.69
C GLN A 557 48.18 -28.02 0.04
N ILE A 558 48.01 -27.22 1.09
CA ILE A 558 46.77 -27.15 1.84
C ILE A 558 45.79 -26.30 1.01
N TYR A 559 44.77 -26.95 0.46
CA TYR A 559 43.72 -26.33 -0.34
C TYR A 559 42.64 -25.77 0.60
N LYS A 560 42.22 -24.51 0.42
CA LYS A 560 41.21 -23.89 1.29
C LYS A 560 39.89 -23.68 0.55
N CYS A 561 38.78 -23.97 1.22
CA CYS A 561 37.44 -23.68 0.70
C CYS A 561 37.19 -22.16 0.71
N PRO A 562 36.78 -21.55 -0.41
CA PRO A 562 36.54 -20.10 -0.47
C PRO A 562 35.30 -19.66 0.34
N ILE A 563 34.40 -20.57 0.68
CA ILE A 563 33.15 -20.26 1.38
C ILE A 563 33.35 -20.29 2.90
N CYS A 564 33.93 -21.37 3.44
CA CYS A 564 34.09 -21.55 4.89
C CYS A 564 35.54 -21.46 5.40
N SER A 565 36.53 -21.29 4.51
CA SER A 565 37.97 -21.20 4.80
C SER A 565 38.63 -22.45 5.40
N LEU A 566 37.94 -23.60 5.44
CA LEU A 566 38.54 -24.87 5.88
C LEU A 566 39.62 -25.35 4.93
N ALA A 567 40.67 -25.91 5.52
CA ALA A 567 41.87 -26.41 4.86
C ALA A 567 41.79 -27.93 4.63
N PHE A 568 42.19 -28.38 3.44
CA PHE A 568 42.14 -29.77 3.00
C PHE A 568 43.49 -30.18 2.42
N GLU A 569 43.94 -31.38 2.76
CA GLU A 569 45.23 -31.92 2.31
C GLU A 569 45.20 -32.38 0.84
N THR A 570 44.01 -32.61 0.28
CA THR A 570 43.84 -33.06 -1.11
C THR A 570 42.76 -32.26 -1.82
N MET A 571 42.97 -32.00 -3.10
CA MET A 571 42.01 -31.28 -3.95
C MET A 571 40.64 -31.99 -4.01
N ARG A 572 40.65 -33.32 -4.02
CA ARG A 572 39.42 -34.14 -4.03
C ARG A 572 38.56 -33.96 -2.78
N ALA A 573 39.19 -33.78 -1.61
CA ALA A 573 38.47 -33.48 -0.37
C ALA A 573 37.87 -32.07 -0.38
N LEU A 574 38.58 -31.12 -1.01
CA LEU A 574 38.05 -29.77 -1.23
C LEU A 574 36.86 -29.79 -2.20
N GLU A 575 36.91 -30.50 -3.33
CA GLU A 575 35.81 -30.61 -4.29
C GLU A 575 34.55 -31.18 -3.63
N LEU A 576 34.69 -32.32 -2.94
CA LEU A 576 33.57 -32.96 -2.25
C LEU A 576 32.97 -32.05 -1.17
N HIS A 577 33.80 -31.26 -0.49
CA HIS A 577 33.33 -30.28 0.48
C HIS A 577 32.65 -29.08 -0.19
N ALA A 578 33.22 -28.54 -1.27
CA ALA A 578 32.69 -27.38 -1.98
C ALA A 578 31.30 -27.65 -2.56
N ASP A 579 31.08 -28.84 -3.12
CA ASP A 579 29.77 -29.27 -3.63
C ASP A 579 28.72 -29.25 -2.50
N ASN A 580 29.06 -29.81 -1.34
CA ASN A 580 28.18 -29.79 -0.18
C ASN A 580 28.07 -28.42 0.51
N CYS A 581 29.08 -27.55 0.38
CA CYS A 581 29.10 -26.23 1.02
C CYS A 581 28.28 -25.20 0.24
N MET A 582 28.12 -25.40 -1.08
CA MET A 582 27.29 -24.56 -1.95
C MET A 582 25.79 -24.77 -1.69
N ASP A 583 25.38 -26.00 -1.40
CA ASP A 583 23.97 -26.34 -1.14
C ASP A 583 23.41 -25.77 0.18
N TYR A 584 24.27 -25.27 1.06
CA TYR A 584 23.89 -24.74 2.38
C TYR A 584 23.98 -23.21 2.51
N LEU A 585 24.16 -22.48 1.39
CA LEU A 585 24.04 -21.03 1.44
C LEU A 585 22.56 -20.64 1.67
N PRO A 586 22.21 -20.00 2.80
CA PRO A 586 20.87 -19.51 3.00
C PRO A 586 20.63 -18.37 2.00
N SER A 587 19.59 -18.49 1.19
CA SER A 587 19.07 -17.37 0.40
C SER A 587 18.45 -16.34 1.35
N ASP A 588 19.31 -15.45 1.83
CA ASP A 588 19.14 -14.18 2.55
C ASP A 588 17.88 -13.98 3.42
N SER A 589 18.06 -14.11 4.73
CA SER A 589 17.49 -13.22 5.75
C SER A 589 17.93 -13.65 7.15
N ILE A 590 18.99 -13.02 7.67
CA ILE A 590 19.16 -12.48 9.03
C ILE A 590 20.66 -12.29 9.26
N ALA A 591 21.08 -11.02 9.30
CA ALA A 591 22.33 -10.62 9.91
C ALA A 591 22.20 -10.83 11.43
N GLN A 592 22.62 -11.99 11.92
CA GLN A 592 23.06 -12.19 13.30
C GLN A 592 24.35 -13.00 13.27
N GLU A 593 25.33 -12.55 14.04
CA GLU A 593 26.68 -13.10 14.19
C GLU A 593 26.68 -14.50 14.83
N GLN A 594 26.14 -15.50 14.13
CA GLN A 594 26.38 -16.91 14.45
C GLN A 594 26.94 -17.60 13.21
N LYS A 595 28.19 -18.04 13.31
CA LYS A 595 28.88 -18.84 12.30
C LYS A 595 28.16 -20.19 12.15
N PHE A 596 27.24 -20.29 11.19
CA PHE A 596 26.66 -21.56 10.81
C PHE A 596 27.64 -22.33 9.93
N CYS A 597 28.30 -23.32 10.52
CA CYS A 597 29.15 -24.28 9.84
C CYS A 597 28.29 -25.43 9.30
N CYS A 598 28.58 -25.94 8.09
CA CYS A 598 27.84 -27.08 7.52
C CYS A 598 28.00 -28.35 8.39
N PRO A 599 27.15 -29.38 8.25
CA PRO A 599 27.15 -30.57 9.12
C PRO A 599 28.51 -31.28 9.21
N VAL A 600 29.30 -31.27 8.13
CA VAL A 600 30.65 -31.86 8.10
C VAL A 600 31.66 -31.00 8.88
N CYS A 601 31.51 -29.67 8.82
CA CYS A 601 32.30 -28.75 9.62
C CYS A 601 31.96 -28.88 11.11
N GLN A 602 30.68 -29.11 11.42
CA GLN A 602 30.19 -29.31 12.78
C GLN A 602 30.77 -30.60 13.39
N SER A 603 30.84 -31.70 12.63
CA SER A 603 31.44 -32.95 13.14
C SER A 603 32.95 -32.82 13.36
N ASN A 604 33.67 -32.07 12.49
CA ASN A 604 35.11 -31.85 12.66
C ASN A 604 35.41 -30.86 13.80
N GLN A 605 34.58 -29.84 13.99
CA GLN A 605 34.69 -28.92 15.13
C GLN A 605 34.39 -29.63 16.45
N GLU A 606 33.34 -30.46 16.52
CA GLU A 606 33.05 -31.27 17.70
C GLU A 606 34.19 -32.26 18.03
N ASN A 607 34.85 -32.83 17.02
CA ASN A 607 36.01 -33.69 17.23
C ASN A 607 37.23 -32.90 17.71
N LEU A 608 37.43 -31.67 17.21
CA LEU A 608 38.50 -30.78 17.65
C LEU A 608 38.27 -30.29 19.09
N ASP A 609 37.02 -29.95 19.44
CA ASP A 609 36.60 -29.52 20.77
C ASP A 609 36.66 -30.68 21.78
N LYS A 610 36.32 -31.91 21.35
CA LYS A 610 36.53 -33.13 22.16
C LYS A 610 38.02 -33.43 22.37
N LEU A 611 38.87 -33.19 21.38
CA LEU A 611 40.33 -33.30 21.50
C LEU A 611 40.91 -32.22 22.42
N GLN A 612 40.46 -30.97 22.33
CA GLN A 612 40.88 -29.88 23.22
C GLN A 612 40.39 -30.11 24.66
N ALA A 613 39.16 -30.58 24.86
CA ALA A 613 38.65 -30.95 26.18
C ALA A 613 39.43 -32.12 26.80
N HIS A 614 39.91 -33.07 25.98
CA HIS A 614 40.74 -34.17 26.46
C HIS A 614 42.17 -33.73 26.81
N VAL A 615 42.70 -32.70 26.14
CA VAL A 615 44.01 -32.10 26.47
C VAL A 615 43.94 -31.23 27.73
N VAL A 616 42.81 -30.56 27.99
CA VAL A 616 42.59 -29.77 29.22
C VAL A 616 42.36 -30.68 30.44
N ASN A 617 41.75 -31.86 30.26
CA ASN A 617 41.51 -32.81 31.36
C ASN A 617 42.67 -33.75 31.69
N CYS A 618 43.79 -33.70 30.95
CA CYS A 618 44.99 -34.50 31.25
C CYS A 618 46.14 -33.68 31.87
N GLY A 619 45.88 -32.44 32.26
CA GLY A 619 46.85 -31.53 32.88
C GLY A 619 46.68 -31.35 34.39
N ASP A 620 46.55 -32.44 35.16
CA ASP A 620 46.79 -32.42 36.61
C ASP A 620 47.10 -33.83 37.14
N PHE A 621 48.34 -34.27 36.92
CA PHE A 621 48.97 -35.32 37.74
C PHE A 621 50.09 -34.67 38.57
N SER A 622 49.66 -34.00 39.63
CA SER A 622 50.48 -33.75 40.81
C SER A 622 49.66 -34.04 42.07
N ASN A 623 49.33 -35.32 42.24
CA ASN A 623 49.39 -36.03 43.52
C ASN A 623 49.04 -37.51 43.31
N ILE A 624 50.05 -38.36 43.58
CA ILE A 624 50.12 -39.84 43.55
C ILE A 624 50.41 -40.45 42.18
#